data_AF-I4HP78-F1
#
_entry.id   AF-I4HP78-F1
#
_cell.length_a   1.000
_cell.length_b   1.000
_cell.length_c   1.000
_cell.angle_alpha   90.00
_cell.angle_beta   90.00
_cell.angle_gamma   90.00
#
_symmetry.space_group_name_H-M   'P 1'
#
loop_
_entity.id
_entity.type
_entity.pdbx_description
1 polymer ?
#
loop_
_entity_poly.entity_id
_entity_poly.type
_entity_poly.pdbx_seq_one_letter_code
_entity_poly.pdbx_strand_id
1 'polypeptide(L)'
;MEYKNCGGQLSEDRKKITFTDKKNIGTVKLKGTRDLNFYPIDQIKRVRIVKRADGYYVQFCLSVDIREYAKPLEPTKRCVGLDVGLKVFYANSDGETVEIPQYYRQAEKRLNRLTPSCPPTSGRAE
;
A
#
# COMPACT_ATOMS: atom_id res chain seq x y z
N MET A 1 0.24 18.97 -10.73
CA MET A 1 0.05 18.81 -9.27
C MET A 1 1.41 18.91 -8.62
N GLU A 2 1.70 20.02 -7.96
CA GLU A 2 2.97 20.22 -7.25
C GLU A 2 2.77 19.76 -5.80
N TYR A 3 3.52 18.76 -5.38
CA TYR A 3 3.40 18.21 -4.04
C TYR A 3 4.19 19.12 -3.08
N LYS A 4 3.53 19.69 -2.06
CA LYS A 4 4.26 20.34 -0.96
C LYS A 4 5.22 19.32 -0.33
N ASN A 5 6.52 19.55 -0.48
CA ASN A 5 7.61 18.73 0.07
C ASN A 5 7.87 18.96 1.56
N CYS A 6 7.01 19.73 2.24
CA CYS A 6 7.35 20.26 3.56
C CYS A 6 7.08 19.26 4.70
N GLY A 7 8.08 19.11 5.58
CA GLY A 7 7.87 18.91 7.01
C GLY A 7 8.78 17.92 7.72
N GLY A 8 9.59 17.14 7.00
CA GLY A 8 10.43 16.10 7.61
C GLY A 8 11.82 16.04 6.99
N GLN A 9 12.87 16.22 7.80
CA GLN A 9 14.25 15.97 7.41
C GLN A 9 14.67 14.60 7.94
N LEU A 10 15.19 13.75 7.06
CA LEU A 10 15.72 12.46 7.43
C LEU A 10 17.20 12.62 7.83
N SER A 11 17.61 11.97 8.91
CA SER A 11 19.04 11.92 9.29
C SER A 11 19.86 11.17 8.23
N GLU A 12 21.17 11.44 8.15
CA GLU A 12 22.10 10.76 7.24
C GLU A 12 22.00 9.23 7.34
N ASP A 13 21.87 8.71 8.57
CA ASP A 13 21.70 7.27 8.83
C ASP A 13 20.30 6.73 8.50
N ARG A 14 19.35 7.61 8.16
CA ARG A 14 17.94 7.32 7.87
C ARG A 14 17.18 6.55 8.96
N LYS A 15 17.73 6.49 10.17
CA LYS A 15 17.16 5.88 11.39
C LYS A 15 16.37 6.86 12.24
N LYS A 16 16.47 8.16 11.95
CA LYS A 16 15.77 9.24 12.67
C LYS A 16 15.13 10.17 11.65
N ILE A 17 13.95 10.68 11.99
CA ILE A 17 13.26 11.71 11.23
C ILE A 17 12.97 12.89 12.16
N THR A 18 13.32 14.09 11.68
CA THR A 18 13.08 15.35 12.37
C THR A 18 11.91 16.04 11.70
N PHE A 19 10.81 16.18 12.44
CA PHE A 19 9.64 16.89 11.96
C PHE A 19 9.74 18.36 12.32
N THR A 20 9.81 19.21 11.28
CA THR A 20 9.85 20.67 11.39
C THR A 20 8.47 21.31 11.30
N ASP A 21 7.41 20.50 11.29
CA ASP A 21 6.03 21.00 11.36
C ASP A 21 5.81 21.76 12.69
N LYS A 22 4.93 22.76 12.70
CA LYS A 22 4.58 23.60 13.87
C LYS A 22 3.84 22.82 14.98
N LYS A 23 3.92 21.50 14.96
CA LYS A 23 3.24 20.55 15.85
C LYS A 23 4.16 20.03 16.96
N ASN A 24 5.39 20.54 17.08
CA ASN A 24 6.33 20.24 18.16
C ASN A 24 6.61 18.73 18.37
N ILE A 25 6.58 17.92 17.30
CA ILE A 25 6.88 16.48 17.37
C ILE A 25 8.39 16.25 17.59
N GLY A 26 9.23 17.11 17.02
CA GLY A 26 10.68 17.04 17.16
C GLY A 26 11.31 15.87 16.40
N THR A 27 12.36 15.29 16.97
CA THR A 27 13.11 14.20 16.35
C THR A 27 12.65 12.86 16.90
N VAL A 28 12.23 11.95 16.03
CA VAL A 28 11.80 10.59 16.41
C VAL A 28 12.67 9.53 15.76
N LYS A 29 12.86 8.41 16.48
CA LYS A 29 13.57 7.24 15.96
C LYS A 29 12.59 6.38 15.16
N LEU A 30 12.97 6.06 13.93
CA LEU A 30 12.24 5.12 13.09
C LEU A 30 12.57 3.70 13.56
N LYS A 31 11.52 2.93 13.87
CA LYS A 31 11.63 1.49 14.14
C LYS A 31 10.90 0.76 13.01
N GLY A 32 11.60 -0.11 12.30
CA GLY A 32 11.05 -0.91 11.22
C GLY A 32 11.99 -2.04 10.83
N THR A 33 11.46 -3.00 10.09
CA THR A 33 12.20 -4.19 9.65
C THR A 33 13.08 -3.94 8.44
N ARG A 34 12.80 -2.89 7.65
CA ARG A 34 13.52 -2.58 6.40
C ARG A 34 14.49 -1.41 6.58
N ASP A 35 15.68 -1.58 6.03
CA ASP A 35 16.70 -0.52 5.99
C ASP A 35 16.40 0.51 4.91
N LEU A 36 16.04 1.73 5.33
CA LEU A 36 15.83 2.87 4.43
C LEU A 36 17.14 3.38 3.80
N ASN A 37 18.30 2.94 4.31
CA ASN A 37 19.59 3.35 3.78
C ASN A 37 19.87 2.86 2.34
N PHE A 38 19.10 1.87 1.89
CA PHE A 38 19.16 1.37 0.52
C PHE A 38 18.67 2.40 -0.52
N TYR A 39 17.69 3.25 -0.19
CA TYR A 39 17.07 4.16 -1.15
C TYR A 39 17.66 5.57 -1.07
N PRO A 40 18.23 6.14 -2.15
CA PRO A 40 18.72 7.51 -2.15
C PRO A 40 17.61 8.50 -1.77
N ILE A 41 18.01 9.59 -1.10
CA ILE A 41 17.07 10.58 -0.53
C ILE A 41 16.20 11.20 -1.63
N ASP A 42 16.75 11.41 -2.82
CA ASP A 42 16.06 12.00 -3.97
C ASP A 42 14.87 11.16 -4.46
N GLN A 43 14.89 9.84 -4.21
CA GLN A 43 13.77 8.98 -4.54
C GLN A 43 12.62 9.09 -3.53
N ILE A 44 12.87 9.63 -2.33
CA ILE A 44 11.84 9.81 -1.30
C ILE A 44 11.09 11.11 -1.60
N LYS A 45 9.99 11.00 -2.34
CA LYS A 45 9.19 12.18 -2.71
C LYS A 45 8.33 12.72 -1.58
N ARG A 46 7.86 11.85 -0.67
CA ARG A 46 6.94 12.26 0.39
C ARG A 46 7.04 11.34 1.59
N VAL A 47 6.90 11.97 2.77
CA VAL A 47 6.76 11.27 4.05
C VAL A 47 5.42 11.65 4.68
N ARG A 48 4.65 10.67 5.15
CA ARG A 48 3.35 10.87 5.79
C ARG A 48 3.29 10.14 7.13
N ILE A 49 2.76 10.81 8.16
CA ILE A 49 2.36 10.14 9.41
C ILE A 49 0.93 9.63 9.26
N VAL A 50 0.72 8.35 9.53
CA VAL A 50 -0.59 7.68 9.46
C VAL A 50 -0.93 7.11 10.84
N LYS A 51 -2.09 7.47 11.36
CA LYS A 51 -2.64 6.88 12.59
C LYS A 51 -3.47 5.65 12.21
N ARG A 52 -3.14 4.50 12.80
CA ARG A 52 -3.94 3.26 12.74
C ARG A 52 -4.38 2.88 14.16
N ALA A 53 -5.20 1.84 14.28
CA ALA A 53 -5.66 1.34 15.58
C ALA A 53 -4.48 0.96 16.50
N ASP A 54 -3.43 0.38 15.93
CA ASP A 54 -2.26 -0.12 16.67
C ASP A 54 -1.22 0.96 17.00
N GLY A 55 -1.32 2.16 16.40
CA GLY A 55 -0.38 3.24 16.65
C GLY A 55 -0.10 4.16 15.45
N TYR A 56 1.03 4.87 15.53
CA TYR A 56 1.46 5.84 14.52
C TYR A 56 2.57 5.26 13.65
N TYR A 57 2.40 5.39 12.34
CA TYR A 57 3.33 4.88 11.33
C TYR A 57 3.81 6.01 10.43
N VAL A 58 5.04 5.88 9.95
CA VAL A 58 5.60 6.77 8.92
C VAL A 58 5.57 6.01 7.60
N GLN A 59 4.85 6.56 6.63
CA GLN A 59 4.74 6.04 5.27
C GLN A 59 5.65 6.86 4.34
N PHE A 60 6.51 6.16 3.61
CA PHE A 60 7.40 6.74 2.61
C PHE A 60 6.83 6.47 1.22
N CYS A 61 6.71 7.52 0.41
CA CYS A 61 6.41 7.40 -1.01
C CYS A 61 7.71 7.52 -1.80
N LEU A 62 8.10 6.42 -2.44
CA LEU A 62 9.31 6.34 -3.26
C LEU A 62 8.93 6.50 -4.73
N SER A 63 9.66 7.34 -5.47
CA SER A 63 9.67 7.27 -6.93
C SER A 63 10.84 6.41 -7.37
N VAL A 64 10.52 5.23 -7.85
CA VAL A 64 11.49 4.29 -8.39
C VAL A 64 11.07 4.01 -9.82
N ASP A 65 11.96 4.22 -10.78
CA ASP A 65 11.75 3.71 -12.12
C ASP A 65 12.09 2.22 -12.13
N ILE A 66 11.08 1.37 -12.28
CA ILE A 66 11.23 -0.08 -12.26
C ILE A 66 12.21 -0.54 -13.35
N ARG A 67 12.34 0.21 -14.45
CA ARG A 67 13.24 -0.12 -15.56
C ARG A 67 14.72 -0.05 -15.18
N GLU A 68 15.07 0.70 -14.14
CA GLU A 68 16.46 0.78 -13.65
C GLU A 68 16.85 -0.45 -12.80
N TYR A 69 15.88 -1.10 -12.15
CA TYR A 69 16.12 -2.22 -11.23
C TYR A 69 15.77 -3.56 -11.85
N ALA A 70 14.79 -3.59 -12.75
CA ALA A 70 14.45 -4.77 -13.51
C ALA A 70 15.38 -4.85 -14.71
N LYS A 71 16.26 -5.85 -14.71
CA LYS A 71 17.06 -6.18 -15.89
C LYS A 71 16.09 -6.36 -17.08
N PRO A 72 16.28 -5.65 -18.20
CA PRO A 72 15.40 -5.82 -19.36
C PRO A 72 15.41 -7.30 -19.75
N LEU A 73 14.24 -7.92 -19.72
CA LEU A 73 14.06 -9.30 -20.13
C LEU A 73 14.11 -9.36 -21.66
N GLU A 74 14.80 -10.35 -22.20
CA GLU A 74 14.76 -10.62 -23.63
C GLU A 74 13.31 -10.87 -24.07
N PRO A 75 12.81 -10.20 -25.13
CA PRO A 75 11.44 -10.38 -25.59
C PRO A 75 11.19 -11.84 -25.99
N THR A 76 10.24 -12.49 -25.31
CA THR A 76 9.90 -13.91 -25.56
C THR A 76 9.29 -14.16 -26.95
N LYS A 77 8.94 -13.11 -27.72
CA LYS A 77 8.25 -13.15 -29.03
C LYS A 77 6.92 -13.93 -29.06
N ARG A 78 6.44 -14.35 -27.89
CA ARG A 78 5.14 -15.00 -27.68
C ARG A 78 4.17 -13.97 -27.15
N CYS A 79 3.13 -13.69 -27.92
CA CYS A 79 2.00 -12.88 -27.47
C CYS A 79 0.95 -13.80 -26.86
N VAL A 80 0.62 -13.60 -25.59
CA VAL A 80 -0.44 -14.36 -24.90
C VAL A 80 -1.61 -13.43 -24.68
N GLY A 81 -2.79 -13.80 -25.16
CA GLY A 81 -4.03 -13.10 -24.82
C GLY A 81 -4.47 -13.50 -23.41
N LEU A 82 -4.74 -12.51 -22.56
CA LEU A 82 -5.28 -12.72 -21.21
C LEU A 82 -6.72 -12.21 -21.18
N ASP A 83 -7.66 -13.10 -20.90
CA ASP A 83 -9.05 -12.75 -20.63
C ASP A 83 -9.35 -12.97 -19.15
N VAL A 84 -10.11 -12.07 -18.55
CA VAL A 84 -10.44 -12.08 -17.11
C VAL A 84 -11.95 -12.01 -16.93
N GLY A 85 -12.51 -12.94 -16.15
CA GLY A 85 -13.95 -13.13 -16.08
C GLY A 85 -14.49 -13.43 -14.69
N LEU A 86 -15.83 -13.43 -14.60
CA LEU A 86 -16.58 -13.81 -13.39
C LEU A 86 -16.89 -15.31 -13.31
N LYS A 87 -16.62 -16.07 -14.39
CA LYS A 87 -16.69 -17.53 -14.39
C LYS A 87 -15.33 -18.18 -14.13
N VAL A 88 -14.27 -17.61 -14.72
CA VAL A 88 -12.87 -18.04 -14.63
C VAL A 88 -12.02 -16.80 -14.34
N PHE A 89 -11.09 -16.89 -13.39
CA PHE A 89 -10.30 -15.75 -12.91
C PHE A 89 -9.43 -15.16 -14.01
N TYR A 90 -8.68 -16.03 -14.67
CA TYR A 90 -8.05 -15.71 -15.94
C TYR A 90 -8.01 -16.93 -16.85
N ALA A 91 -8.11 -16.68 -18.15
CA ALA A 91 -7.88 -17.64 -19.21
C ALA A 91 -6.78 -17.10 -20.12
N ASN A 92 -5.82 -17.94 -20.50
CA ASN A 92 -4.82 -17.58 -21.51
C ASN A 92 -5.20 -18.13 -22.89
N SER A 93 -4.62 -17.55 -23.94
CA SER A 93 -4.78 -18.03 -25.32
C SER A 93 -4.28 -19.46 -25.55
N ASP A 94 -3.52 -20.01 -24.60
CA ASP A 94 -3.01 -21.38 -24.62
C ASP A 94 -3.99 -22.40 -24.00
N GLY A 95 -5.14 -21.94 -23.53
CA GLY A 95 -6.22 -22.78 -23.00
C GLY A 95 -6.10 -23.13 -21.51
N GLU A 96 -5.08 -22.63 -20.82
CA GLU A 96 -4.97 -22.71 -19.38
C GLU A 96 -5.95 -21.74 -18.72
N THR A 97 -6.61 -22.23 -17.68
CA THR A 97 -7.63 -21.47 -16.96
C THR A 97 -7.40 -21.62 -15.46
N VAL A 98 -7.62 -20.53 -14.73
CA VAL A 98 -7.56 -20.54 -13.27
C VAL A 98 -8.93 -20.20 -12.71
N GLU A 99 -9.44 -21.07 -11.84
CA GLU A 99 -10.73 -20.87 -11.18
C GLU A 99 -10.71 -19.64 -10.26
N ILE A 100 -11.89 -19.04 -10.06
CA ILE A 100 -12.02 -17.84 -9.23
C ILE A 100 -11.89 -18.20 -7.75
N PRO A 101 -10.87 -17.66 -7.06
CA PRO A 101 -10.80 -17.83 -5.64
C PRO A 101 -11.92 -17.02 -4.97
N GLN A 102 -12.77 -17.70 -4.21
CA GLN A 102 -13.95 -17.13 -3.55
C GLN A 102 -13.62 -16.41 -2.23
N TYR A 103 -12.46 -15.72 -2.13
CA TYR A 103 -12.01 -15.07 -0.89
C TYR A 103 -13.01 -14.05 -0.36
N TYR A 104 -13.59 -13.25 -1.25
CA TYR A 104 -14.59 -12.24 -0.89
C TYR A 104 -15.82 -12.89 -0.25
N ARG A 105 -16.39 -13.94 -0.87
CA ARG A 105 -17.57 -14.65 -0.35
C ARG A 105 -17.30 -15.32 0.99
N GLN A 106 -16.11 -15.89 1.17
CA GLN A 106 -15.71 -16.49 2.44
C GLN A 106 -15.57 -15.43 3.54
N ALA A 107 -14.93 -14.30 3.24
CA ALA A 107 -14.78 -13.18 4.16
C ALA A 107 -16.14 -12.55 4.51
N GLU A 108 -17.03 -12.36 3.53
CA GLU A 108 -18.40 -11.86 3.71
C GLU A 108 -19.21 -12.77 4.63
N LYS A 109 -19.19 -14.10 4.40
CA LYS A 109 -19.85 -15.07 5.30
C LYS A 109 -19.29 -15.01 6.72
N ARG A 110 -17.98 -14.85 6.87
CA ARG A 110 -17.33 -14.73 8.19
C ARG A 110 -17.73 -13.42 8.88
N LEU A 111 -17.77 -12.32 8.14
CA LEU A 111 -18.17 -11.02 8.65
C LEU A 111 -19.64 -11.02 9.09
N ASN A 112 -20.55 -11.56 8.29
CA ASN A 112 -21.97 -11.65 8.65
C ASN A 112 -22.22 -12.51 9.90
N ARG A 113 -21.36 -13.50 10.17
CA ARG A 113 -21.42 -14.28 11.43
C ARG A 113 -20.92 -13.49 12.63
N LEU A 114 -19.86 -12.69 12.45
CA LEU A 114 -19.21 -11.92 13.52
C LEU A 114 -19.92 -10.60 13.82
N THR A 115 -20.63 -10.05 12.83
CA THR A 115 -21.41 -8.83 12.92
C THR A 115 -22.88 -9.20 12.70
N PRO A 116 -23.59 -9.70 13.74
CA PRO A 116 -25.03 -9.81 13.69
C PRO A 116 -25.61 -8.44 13.31
N SER A 117 -26.66 -8.42 12.49
CA SER A 117 -27.33 -7.18 12.09
C SER A 117 -27.57 -6.31 13.32
N CYS A 118 -26.88 -5.16 13.38
CA CYS A 118 -27.18 -4.15 14.37
C CYS A 118 -28.67 -3.83 14.21
N PRO A 119 -29.49 -3.91 15.28
CA PRO A 119 -30.88 -3.52 15.16
C PRO A 119 -30.92 -2.09 14.64
N PRO A 120 -31.83 -1.77 13.69
CA PRO A 120 -31.93 -0.40 13.17
C PRO A 120 -32.08 0.51 14.38
N THR A 121 -31.18 1.50 14.50
CA THR A 121 -31.31 2.53 15.52
C THR A 121 -32.67 3.19 15.28
N SER A 122 -33.62 2.95 16.18
CA SER A 122 -34.91 3.63 16.17
C SER A 122 -34.62 5.12 16.09
N GLY A 123 -34.96 5.74 14.96
CA GLY A 123 -34.87 7.18 14.81
C GLY A 123 -35.65 7.81 15.97
N ARG A 124 -34.95 8.55 16.83
CA ARG A 124 -35.61 9.54 17.69
C ARG A 124 -36.16 10.60 16.75
N ALA A 125 -37.46 10.51 16.48
CA ALA A 125 -38.25 11.66 16.10
C ALA A 125 -38.52 12.43 17.39
N GLU A 126 -37.74 13.49 17.62
CA GLU A 126 -38.13 14.70 18.35
C GLU A 126 -37.48 15.90 17.65
#